data_AF-A0A947RBC0-F1
#
_entry.id   AF-A0A947RBC0-F1
#
_cell.length_a   1.000
_cell.length_b   1.000
_cell.length_c   1.000
_cell.angle_alpha   90.00
_cell.angle_beta   90.00
_cell.angle_gamma   90.00
#
_symmetry.space_group_name_H-M   'P 1'
#
loop_
_entity.id
_entity.type
_entity.pdbx_description
1 polymer ?
#
loop_
_entity_poly.entity_id
_entity_poly.type
_entity_poly.pdbx_seq_one_letter_code
_entity_poly.pdbx_strand_id
1 'polypeptide(L)' 'MDKEKFISTLSIAYFMIGFVFTIAFAIYYRWPLLSFLSPGFFSVILTWPLQIIGFTGDLWIYGLAGKPI' A
#
# COMPACT_ATOMS: atom_id res chain seq x y z
N MET A 1 5.33 -1.15 -29.30
CA MET A 1 4.48 -0.32 -28.42
C MET A 1 5.15 1.03 -28.27
N ASP A 2 4.42 2.13 -28.43
CA ASP A 2 4.99 3.47 -28.31
C ASP A 2 5.52 3.70 -26.88
N LYS A 3 6.65 4.43 -26.75
CA LYS A 3 7.29 4.68 -25.45
C LYS A 3 6.31 5.29 -24.44
N GLU A 4 5.46 6.19 -24.89
CA GLU A 4 4.41 6.83 -24.09
C GLU A 4 3.39 5.82 -23.55
N LYS A 5 2.91 4.91 -24.42
CA LYS A 5 1.98 3.85 -24.03
C LYS A 5 2.61 2.88 -23.04
N PHE A 6 3.89 2.56 -23.20
CA PHE A 6 4.62 1.72 -22.26
C PHE A 6 4.73 2.39 -20.88
N ILE A 7 5.16 3.65 -20.82
CA ILE A 7 5.27 4.39 -19.56
C ILE A 7 3.91 4.51 -18.89
N SER A 8 2.87 4.86 -19.64
CA SER A 8 1.50 4.93 -19.11
C SER A 8 1.04 3.60 -18.53
N THR A 9 1.28 2.50 -19.23
CA THR A 9 0.90 1.16 -18.77
C THR A 9 1.66 0.79 -17.49
N LEU A 10 2.96 1.10 -17.43
CA LEU A 10 3.79 0.87 -16.26
C LEU A 10 3.32 1.68 -15.05
N SER A 11 2.97 2.96 -15.25
CA SER A 11 2.44 3.82 -14.19
C SER A 11 1.09 3.32 -13.66
N ILE A 12 0.20 2.87 -14.55
CA ILE A 12 -1.08 2.26 -14.15
C ILE A 12 -0.84 0.98 -13.34
N ALA A 13 0.03 0.10 -13.81
CA ALA A 13 0.36 -1.14 -13.10
C ALA A 13 0.94 -0.85 -11.71
N TYR A 14 1.88 0.10 -11.61
CA TYR A 14 2.46 0.54 -10.34
C TYR A 14 1.38 1.07 -9.38
N PHE A 15 0.48 1.91 -9.87
CA PHE A 15 -0.62 2.45 -9.07
C PHE A 15 -1.58 1.36 -8.59
N MET A 16 -1.94 0.41 -9.46
CA MET A 16 -2.85 -0.68 -9.10
C MET A 16 -2.24 -1.61 -8.05
N ILE A 17 -0.94 -1.90 -8.14
CA ILE A 17 -0.23 -2.67 -7.10
C ILE A 17 -0.20 -1.88 -5.79
N GLY A 18 0.13 -0.59 -5.83
CA GLY A 18 0.12 0.29 -4.66
C GLY A 18 -1.26 0.40 -4.00
N PHE A 19 -2.33 0.40 -4.79
CA PHE A 19 -3.70 0.39 -4.31
C PHE A 19 -4.00 -0.88 -3.50
N VAL A 20 -3.56 -2.06 -3.97
CA VAL A 20 -3.71 -3.32 -3.23
C VAL A 20 -2.95 -3.27 -1.90
N PHE A 21 -1.71 -2.79 -1.88
CA PHE A 21 -0.95 -2.63 -0.62
C PHE A 21 -1.64 -1.66 0.33
N THR A 22 -2.19 -0.57 -0.18
CA THR A 22 -2.87 0.42 0.66
C THR A 22 -4.13 -0.15 1.29
N ILE A 23 -4.88 -0.99 0.57
CA ILE A 23 -6.01 -1.74 1.14
C ILE A 23 -5.53 -2.68 2.24
N ALA A 24 -4.45 -3.44 2.01
CA ALA A 24 -3.89 -4.35 3.01
C ALA A 24 -3.48 -3.59 4.29
N PHE A 25 -2.83 -2.43 4.15
CA PHE A 25 -2.48 -1.54 5.26
C PHE A 25 -3.74 -1.03 5.97
N ALA A 26 -4.72 -0.52 5.23
CA ALA A 26 -5.95 0.00 5.80
C ALA A 26 -6.70 -1.06 6.61
N ILE A 27 -6.71 -2.32 6.15
CA ILE A 27 -7.29 -3.45 6.89
C ILE A 27 -6.46 -3.75 8.14
N TYR A 28 -5.15 -3.90 8.00
CA TYR A 28 -4.25 -4.29 9.10
C TYR A 28 -4.24 -3.26 10.24
N TYR A 29 -4.08 -1.98 9.90
CA TYR A 29 -4.08 -0.86 10.85
C TYR A 29 -5.48 -0.34 11.17
N ARG A 30 -6.55 -1.02 10.70
CA ARG A 30 -7.96 -0.69 10.99
C ARG A 30 -8.32 0.76 10.72
N TRP A 31 -7.91 1.27 9.55
CA TRP A 31 -8.18 2.65 9.17
C TRP A 31 -9.69 2.92 9.05
N PRO A 32 -10.15 4.15 9.35
CA PRO A 32 -11.54 4.55 9.15
C PRO A 32 -11.96 4.40 7.69
N LEU A 33 -13.24 4.11 7.42
CA LEU A 33 -13.78 3.97 6.05
C LEU A 33 -13.48 5.16 5.13
N LEU A 34 -13.41 6.37 5.68
CA LEU A 34 -13.12 7.59 4.91
C LEU A 34 -11.61 7.87 4.74
N SER A 35 -10.73 6.96 5.18
CA SER A 35 -9.28 7.14 5.08
C SER A 35 -8.78 7.26 3.65
N PHE A 36 -9.53 6.77 2.65
CA PHE A 36 -9.19 6.95 1.23
C PHE A 36 -9.14 8.41 0.79
N LEU A 37 -9.78 9.31 1.54
CA LEU A 37 -9.71 10.76 1.32
C LEU A 37 -8.48 11.39 1.99
N SER A 38 -7.74 10.64 2.80
CA SER A 38 -6.62 11.16 3.58
C SER A 38 -5.31 11.14 2.79
N PRO A 39 -4.40 12.09 3.04
CA PRO A 39 -3.04 12.05 2.49
C PRO A 39 -2.27 10.76 2.80
N GLY A 40 -2.55 10.13 3.95
CA GLY A 40 -1.91 8.87 4.34
C GLY A 40 -2.20 7.71 3.38
N PHE A 41 -3.40 7.67 2.81
CA PHE A 41 -3.78 6.66 1.84
C PHE A 41 -3.00 6.79 0.54
N PHE A 42 -2.94 8.00 -0.03
CA PHE A 42 -2.17 8.25 -1.24
C PHE A 42 -0.65 8.10 -1.03
N SER A 43 -0.16 8.41 0.18
CA SER A 43 1.23 8.13 0.58
C SER A 43 1.58 6.65 0.37
N VAL A 44 0.76 5.72 0.88
CA VAL A 44 1.02 4.29 0.72
C VAL A 44 0.90 3.86 -0.74
N ILE A 45 -0.09 4.35 -1.50
CA ILE A 45 -0.24 3.98 -2.92
C ILE A 45 1.00 4.36 -3.72
N LEU A 46 1.54 5.56 -3.47
CA LEU A 46 2.66 6.08 -4.25
C LEU A 46 4.01 5.57 -3.76
N THR A 47 4.11 5.12 -2.50
CA THR A 47 5.39 4.73 -1.87
C THR A 47 5.39 3.32 -1.29
N TRP A 48 4.45 2.45 -1.70
CA TRP A 48 4.31 1.08 -1.20
C TRP A 48 5.62 0.27 -1.17
N PRO A 49 6.59 0.39 -2.11
CA PRO A 49 7.82 -0.41 -2.04
C PRO A 49 8.70 -0.06 -0.84
N LEU A 50 8.58 1.17 -0.32
CA LEU A 50 9.29 1.61 0.87
C LEU A 50 8.52 1.22 2.14
N GLN A 51 7.20 1.35 2.10
CA GLN A 51 6.31 1.05 3.22
C GLN A 51 6.24 -0.46 3.52
N ILE A 52 6.35 -1.30 2.50
CA ILE A 52 6.22 -2.76 2.63
C ILE A 52 7.21 -3.36 3.64
N ILE A 53 8.41 -2.80 3.76
CA ILE A 53 9.45 -3.27 4.68
C ILE A 53 8.96 -3.13 6.13
N GLY A 54 8.45 -1.95 6.49
CA GLY A 54 7.87 -1.70 7.81
C GLY A 54 6.67 -2.60 8.08
N PHE A 55 5.77 -2.72 7.10
CA PHE A 55 4.59 -3.57 7.21
C PHE A 55 4.93 -5.05 7.41
N THR A 56 5.94 -5.57 6.70
CA THR A 56 6.40 -6.94 6.91
C THR A 56 7.03 -7.14 8.29
N GLY A 57 7.75 -6.13 8.80
CA GLY A 57 8.27 -6.15 10.17
C GLY A 57 7.14 -6.18 11.20
N ASP A 58 6.12 -5.34 11.02
CA ASP A 58 4.96 -5.31 11.90
C ASP A 58 4.20 -6.64 11.89
N LEU A 59 4.02 -7.27 10.71
CA LEU A 59 3.41 -8.59 10.61
C LEU A 59 4.24 -9.67 11.31
N TRP A 60 5.56 -9.57 11.25
CA TRP A 60 6.45 -10.54 11.89
C TRP A 60 6.48 -10.40 13.41
N ILE A 61 6.45 -9.15 13.92
CA ILE A 61 6.52 -8.85 15.35
C ILE A 61 5.15 -9.01 16.02
N TYR A 62 4.08 -8.54 15.39
CA TYR A 62 2.74 -8.45 15.99
C TYR A 62 1.72 -9.43 15.39
N GLY A 63 2.15 -10.28 14.45
CA GLY A 63 1.28 -11.23 13.75
C GLY A 63 0.13 -10.55 13.00
N LEU A 64 -0.85 -11.34 12.58
CA LEU A 64 -2.08 -10.82 11.93
C LEU A 64 -3.05 -10.14 12.91
N ALA A 65 -2.83 -10.32 14.21
CA ALA A 65 -3.73 -9.83 15.26
C ALA A 65 -3.27 -8.51 15.91
N GLY A 66 -2.10 -8.00 15.55
CA GLY A 66 -1.53 -6.80 16.18
C GLY A 66 -1.14 -7.03 17.65
N LYS A 67 -0.88 -8.28 18.04
CA LYS A 67 -0.41 -8.65 19.39
C LYS A 67 1.02 -9.16 19.28
N PRO A 68 1.96 -8.64 20.09
CA PRO A 68 3.32 -9.16 20.09
C PRO A 68 3.27 -10.67 20.36
N ILE A 69 3.97 -11.43 19.52
CA ILE A 69 4.14 -12.89 19.66
C ILE A 69 4.99 -13.19 20.90
#